data_AF-A0A9P0BIQ3-F1
#
_entry.id   AF-A0A9P0BIQ3-F1
#
_cell.length_a   1.000
_cell.length_b   1.000
_cell.length_c   1.000
_cell.angle_alpha   90.00
_cell.angle_beta   90.00
_cell.angle_gamma   90.00
#
_symmetry.space_group_name_H-M   'P 1'
#
loop_
_entity.id
_entity.type
_entity.pdbx_description
1 polymer ?
#
loop_
_entity_poly.entity_id
_entity_poly.type
_entity_poly.pdbx_seq_one_letter_code
_entity_poly.pdbx_strand_id
1 'polypeptide(L)'
;MNNPFGNKYKLYSETGYNLTIRNDGTILGTKDDFDPDVNLQILQGDEVGHVRIQGVSTNLFVCFNKNGKLYGEADKNKFGTIFEESFAGSYTSYRSVAYPDWYLGIKKSGLTKRGPKTLWGTRSTKFLPRRWQLE
;
A
#
# COMPACT_ATOMS: atom_id res chain seq x y z
N MET A 1 -24.94 0.12 7.33
CA MET A 1 -25.00 1.11 6.24
C MET A 1 -23.92 0.73 5.23
N ASN A 2 -24.33 0.14 4.10
CA ASN A 2 -23.43 -0.31 3.04
C ASN A 2 -22.96 0.91 2.25
N ASN A 3 -21.67 1.24 2.31
CA ASN A 3 -21.07 2.21 1.40
C ASN A 3 -20.83 1.52 0.05
N PRO A 4 -21.63 1.78 -1.00
CA PRO A 4 -21.55 1.07 -2.28
C PRO A 4 -20.23 1.32 -3.04
N PHE A 5 -19.39 2.25 -2.57
CA PHE A 5 -18.13 2.61 -3.23
C PHE A 5 -16.87 2.05 -2.56
N GLY A 6 -16.99 1.43 -1.38
CA GLY A 6 -15.86 1.25 -0.48
C GLY A 6 -15.20 2.60 -0.14
N ASN A 7 -14.38 2.65 0.90
CA ASN A 7 -13.55 3.84 1.08
C ASN A 7 -12.39 3.76 0.08
N LYS A 8 -12.46 4.54 -1.00
CA LYS A 8 -11.36 4.71 -1.94
C LYS A 8 -10.32 5.66 -1.35
N TYR A 9 -9.05 5.28 -1.46
CA TYR A 9 -7.91 6.05 -0.95
C TYR A 9 -6.84 6.19 -2.02
N LYS A 10 -6.06 7.26 -1.91
CA LYS A 10 -4.71 7.34 -2.48
C LYS A 10 -3.72 7.22 -1.33
N LEU A 11 -2.72 6.35 -1.44
CA LEU A 11 -1.65 6.24 -0.45
C LEU A 11 -0.48 7.12 -0.86
N TYR A 12 -0.42 8.33 -0.31
CA TYR A 12 0.64 9.29 -0.62
C TYR A 12 1.83 9.12 0.31
N SER A 13 2.97 8.68 -0.21
CA SER A 13 4.20 8.55 0.55
C SER A 13 4.77 9.91 0.94
N GLU A 14 5.37 10.01 2.13
CA GLU A 14 6.15 11.19 2.57
C GLU A 14 7.35 11.48 1.64
N THR A 15 7.72 10.55 0.76
CA THR A 15 8.70 10.77 -0.31
C THR A 15 8.16 11.55 -1.52
N GLY A 16 6.86 11.84 -1.56
CA GLY A 16 6.23 12.68 -2.57
C GLY A 16 5.56 11.95 -3.73
N TYR A 17 5.10 10.70 -3.52
CA TYR A 17 4.52 9.85 -4.57
C TYR A 17 3.26 9.14 -4.09
N ASN A 18 2.26 9.00 -4.96
CA ASN A 18 1.15 8.07 -4.80
C ASN A 18 1.59 6.65 -5.13
N LEU A 19 1.23 5.68 -4.28
CA LEU A 19 1.39 4.26 -4.60
C LEU A 19 0.49 3.88 -5.79
N THR A 20 1.03 3.11 -6.73
CA THR A 20 0.31 2.55 -7.88
C THR A 20 0.50 1.05 -7.94
N ILE A 21 -0.50 0.36 -8.45
CA ILE A 21 -0.44 -1.06 -8.80
C ILE A 21 -0.83 -1.17 -10.27
N ARG A 22 0.13 -1.48 -11.13
CA ARG A 22 -0.07 -1.63 -12.58
C ARG A 22 -0.72 -2.97 -12.93
N ASN A 23 -1.35 -3.05 -14.09
CA ASN A 23 -1.98 -4.28 -14.60
C ASN A 23 -1.00 -5.46 -14.76
N ASP A 24 0.29 -5.18 -14.99
CA ASP A 24 1.34 -6.21 -15.06
C ASP A 24 1.83 -6.67 -13.66
N GLY A 25 1.22 -6.16 -12.58
CA GLY A 25 1.63 -6.42 -11.21
C GLY A 25 2.82 -5.58 -10.73
N THR A 26 3.33 -4.63 -11.53
CA THR A 26 4.37 -3.71 -11.07
C THR A 26 3.81 -2.74 -10.03
N ILE A 27 4.54 -2.57 -8.93
CA ILE A 27 4.24 -1.55 -7.90
C ILE A 27 5.32 -0.48 -7.92
N LEU A 28 4.91 0.78 -8.00
CA LEU A 28 5.77 1.96 -7.96
C LEU A 28 5.03 3.19 -7.42
N GLY A 29 5.77 4.27 -7.21
CA GLY A 29 5.25 5.59 -6.92
C GLY A 29 5.12 6.45 -8.19
N THR A 30 4.02 7.18 -8.32
CA THR A 30 3.80 8.21 -9.34
C THR A 30 3.53 9.57 -8.70
N LYS A 31 3.85 10.66 -9.39
CA LYS A 31 3.44 12.02 -9.01
C LYS A 31 2.14 12.46 -9.67
N ASP A 32 1.70 11.73 -10.67
CA ASP A 32 0.43 12.00 -11.35
C ASP A 32 -0.73 11.61 -10.41
N ASP A 33 -1.46 12.61 -9.96
CA ASP A 33 -2.61 12.40 -9.06
C ASP A 33 -3.84 11.89 -9.80
N PHE A 34 -3.87 12.00 -11.14
CA PHE A 34 -4.97 11.57 -11.99
C PHE A 34 -4.74 10.18 -12.60
N ASP A 35 -3.56 9.58 -12.40
CA ASP A 35 -3.26 8.21 -12.80
C ASP A 35 -4.30 7.25 -12.18
N PRO A 36 -5.07 6.51 -12.98
CA PRO A 36 -6.18 5.71 -12.46
C PRO A 36 -5.74 4.60 -11.51
N ASP A 37 -4.49 4.14 -11.58
CA ASP A 37 -3.96 3.07 -10.73
C ASP A 37 -3.55 3.55 -9.32
N VAL A 38 -3.65 4.85 -9.03
CA VAL A 38 -3.45 5.40 -7.67
C VAL A 38 -4.68 5.19 -6.78
N ASN A 39 -5.81 4.78 -7.37
CA ASN A 39 -7.05 4.53 -6.65
C ASN A 39 -7.00 3.16 -6.00
N LEU A 40 -6.99 3.15 -4.66
CA LEU A 40 -6.84 1.95 -3.85
C LEU A 40 -8.05 1.76 -2.93
N GLN A 41 -8.28 0.52 -2.52
CA GLN A 41 -9.14 0.17 -1.39
C GLN A 41 -8.27 -0.37 -0.26
N ILE A 42 -8.57 0.03 0.97
CA ILE A 42 -8.00 -0.55 2.18
C ILE A 42 -9.10 -1.41 2.79
N LEU A 43 -8.91 -2.72 2.72
CA LEU A 43 -9.87 -3.72 3.19
C LEU A 43 -9.41 -4.25 4.56
N GLN A 44 -10.35 -4.39 5.49
CA GLN A 44 -10.07 -4.99 6.80
C GLN A 44 -9.64 -6.45 6.65
N GLY A 45 -8.62 -6.82 7.42
CA GLY A 45 -8.13 -8.18 7.55
C GLY A 45 -8.94 -9.00 8.54
N ASP A 46 -8.48 -10.23 8.78
CA ASP A 46 -9.16 -11.18 9.66
C ASP A 46 -8.92 -10.87 11.15
N GLU A 47 -7.85 -10.12 11.46
CA GLU A 47 -7.51 -9.66 12.82
C GLU A 47 -7.54 -8.13 12.89
N VAL A 48 -7.71 -7.59 14.10
CA VAL A 48 -7.76 -6.15 14.35
C VAL A 48 -6.44 -5.49 13.93
N GLY A 49 -6.53 -4.41 13.16
CA GLY A 49 -5.35 -3.69 12.65
C GLY A 49 -4.68 -4.36 11.45
N HIS A 50 -5.13 -5.56 11.04
CA HIS A 50 -4.72 -6.13 9.77
C HIS A 50 -5.52 -5.52 8.63
N VAL A 51 -4.84 -5.25 7.51
CA VAL A 51 -5.42 -4.69 6.31
C VAL A 51 -4.85 -5.36 5.07
N ARG A 52 -5.61 -5.28 3.97
CA ARG A 52 -5.17 -5.59 2.61
C ARG A 52 -5.34 -4.33 1.75
N ILE A 53 -4.36 -4.03 0.91
CA ILE A 53 -4.37 -2.86 0.02
C ILE A 53 -4.59 -3.36 -1.40
N GLN A 54 -5.72 -3.01 -2.01
CA GLN A 54 -6.12 -3.45 -3.34
C GLN A 54 -6.17 -2.29 -4.33
N GLY A 55 -5.68 -2.49 -5.55
CA GLY A 55 -5.88 -1.55 -6.66
C GLY A 55 -7.30 -1.65 -7.21
N VAL A 56 -8.02 -0.52 -7.28
CA VAL A 56 -9.40 -0.50 -7.79
C VAL A 56 -9.45 -0.90 -9.27
N SER A 57 -8.53 -0.38 -10.08
CA SER A 57 -8.50 -0.62 -11.53
C SER A 57 -8.01 -2.02 -11.89
N THR A 58 -7.10 -2.58 -11.08
CA THR A 58 -6.38 -3.82 -11.41
C THR A 58 -6.91 -5.04 -10.66
N ASN A 59 -7.69 -4.83 -9.58
CA ASN A 59 -8.08 -5.84 -8.60
C ASN A 59 -6.92 -6.58 -7.94
N LEU A 60 -5.68 -6.13 -8.12
CA LEU A 60 -4.48 -6.73 -7.52
C LEU A 60 -4.22 -6.18 -6.12
N PHE A 61 -3.69 -7.02 -5.25
CA PHE A 61 -3.30 -6.70 -3.89
C PHE A 61 -1.82 -6.40 -3.80
N VAL A 62 -1.44 -5.41 -2.99
CA VAL A 62 -0.03 -5.21 -2.61
C VAL A 62 0.45 -6.47 -1.91
N CYS A 63 1.56 -7.04 -2.37
CA CYS A 63 2.12 -8.26 -1.79
C CYS A 63 3.65 -8.20 -1.71
N PHE A 64 4.22 -8.76 -0.65
CA PHE A 64 5.65 -9.07 -0.59
C PHE A 64 5.92 -10.51 -1.05
N ASN A 65 6.92 -10.69 -1.89
CA ASN A 65 7.50 -12.00 -2.14
C ASN A 65 8.67 -12.28 -1.17
N LYS A 66 9.13 -13.53 -1.11
CA LYS A 66 10.22 -13.98 -0.22
C LYS A 66 11.56 -13.24 -0.39
N ASN A 67 11.76 -12.53 -1.51
CA ASN A 67 12.96 -11.74 -1.78
C ASN A 67 12.76 -10.24 -1.42
N GLY A 68 11.67 -9.91 -0.73
CA GLY A 68 11.33 -8.55 -0.33
C GLY A 68 10.92 -7.64 -1.48
N LYS A 69 10.58 -8.17 -2.66
CA LYS A 69 10.01 -7.37 -3.76
C LYS A 69 8.52 -7.16 -3.49
N LEU A 70 8.05 -5.93 -3.66
CA LEU A 70 6.63 -5.62 -3.79
C LEU A 70 6.15 -5.96 -5.21
N TYR A 71 4.97 -6.55 -5.30
CA TYR A 71 4.28 -6.86 -6.55
C TYR A 71 2.77 -6.93 -6.31
N GLY A 72 1.99 -6.79 -7.39
CA GLY A 72 0.56 -7.02 -7.39
C GLY A 72 0.24 -8.51 -7.42
N GLU A 73 -0.60 -8.96 -6.50
CA GLU A 73 -1.03 -10.35 -6.35
C GLU A 73 -2.54 -10.47 -6.59
N ALA A 74 -2.99 -11.48 -7.33
CA ALA A 74 -4.40 -11.69 -7.61
C ALA A 74 -5.11 -12.43 -6.46
N ASP A 75 -4.41 -13.35 -5.78
CA ASP A 75 -4.98 -14.08 -4.65
C ASP A 75 -4.91 -13.26 -3.35
N LYS A 76 -6.07 -12.74 -2.93
CA LYS A 76 -6.23 -11.99 -1.67
C LYS A 76 -5.87 -12.79 -0.41
N ASN A 77 -5.87 -14.12 -0.50
CA ASN A 77 -5.63 -15.01 0.64
C ASN A 77 -4.13 -15.32 0.79
N LYS A 78 -3.29 -14.90 -0.15
CA LYS A 78 -1.85 -15.11 -0.05
C LYS A 78 -1.30 -14.33 1.14
N PHE A 79 -0.63 -15.02 2.06
CA PHE A 79 -0.20 -14.44 3.33
C PHE A 79 0.62 -13.14 3.20
N GLY A 80 1.40 -13.00 2.11
CA GLY A 80 2.16 -11.78 1.82
C GLY A 80 1.34 -10.54 1.49
N THR A 81 0.01 -10.64 1.35
CA THR A 81 -0.90 -9.50 1.09
C THR A 81 -1.44 -8.85 2.35
N ILE A 82 -1.14 -9.42 3.53
CA ILE A 82 -1.65 -8.93 4.82
C ILE A 82 -0.62 -7.99 5.43
N PHE A 83 -1.08 -6.80 5.83
CA PHE A 83 -0.28 -5.79 6.50
C PHE A 83 -0.92 -5.40 7.83
N GLU A 84 -0.10 -5.17 8.84
CA GLU A 84 -0.48 -4.50 10.08
C GLU A 84 -0.34 -2.99 9.89
N GLU A 85 -1.42 -2.23 10.09
CA GLU A 85 -1.40 -0.77 10.06
C GLU A 85 -1.01 -0.19 11.42
N SER A 86 -0.10 0.78 11.42
CA SER A 86 0.35 1.46 12.65
C SER A 86 0.57 2.94 12.41
N PHE A 87 0.25 3.75 13.41
CA PHE A 87 0.49 5.19 13.37
C PHE A 87 1.99 5.50 13.55
N ALA A 88 2.51 6.35 12.68
CA ALA A 88 3.88 6.86 12.69
C ALA A 88 3.86 8.40 12.72
N GLY A 89 3.29 8.96 13.79
CA GLY A 89 2.97 10.39 13.89
C GLY A 89 1.67 10.70 13.15
N SER A 90 1.69 11.70 12.27
CA SER A 90 0.56 12.04 11.38
C SER A 90 0.43 11.14 10.14
N TYR A 91 1.29 10.13 10.03
CA TYR A 91 1.34 9.17 8.91
C TYR A 91 0.98 7.76 9.39
N THR A 92 0.65 6.89 8.45
CA THR A 92 0.47 5.45 8.64
C THR A 92 1.68 4.70 8.07
N SER A 93 2.11 3.65 8.76
CA SER A 93 3.06 2.65 8.28
C SER A 93 2.34 1.30 8.12
N TYR A 94 2.70 0.55 7.08
CA TYR A 94 2.14 -0.77 6.79
C TYR A 94 3.23 -1.82 6.88
N ARG A 95 3.20 -2.63 7.93
CA ARG A 95 4.18 -3.70 8.21
C ARG A 95 3.66 -5.02 7.67
N SER A 96 4.47 -5.81 6.99
CA SER A 96 4.05 -7.12 6.50
C SER A 96 3.82 -8.07 7.66
N VAL A 97 2.70 -8.78 7.68
CA VAL A 97 2.45 -9.85 8.65
C VAL A 97 3.30 -11.08 8.33
N ALA A 98 3.48 -11.40 7.03
CA ALA A 98 4.30 -12.51 6.58
C ALA A 98 5.81 -12.33 6.84
N TYR A 99 6.26 -11.07 6.89
CA TYR A 99 7.67 -10.70 7.11
C TYR A 99 7.73 -9.53 8.11
N PRO A 100 7.68 -9.78 9.43
CA PRO A 100 7.39 -8.78 10.46
C PRO A 100 8.34 -7.57 10.57
N ASP A 101 9.50 -7.59 9.92
CA ASP A 101 10.46 -6.48 9.86
C ASP A 101 10.39 -5.67 8.56
N TRP A 102 9.49 -6.04 7.64
CA TRP A 102 9.37 -5.41 6.34
C TRP A 102 8.17 -4.49 6.29
N TYR A 103 8.39 -3.31 5.72
CA TYR A 103 7.38 -2.28 5.58
C TYR A 103 7.15 -2.00 4.11
N LEU A 104 5.90 -1.71 3.74
CA LEU A 104 5.62 -1.05 2.47
C LEU A 104 6.47 0.22 2.39
N GLY A 105 7.14 0.44 1.25
CA GLY A 105 7.95 1.64 1.11
C GLY A 105 8.25 2.07 -0.31
N ILE A 106 8.30 3.39 -0.48
CA ILE A 106 8.67 4.08 -1.72
C ILE A 106 9.94 4.89 -1.44
N LYS A 107 10.93 4.78 -2.34
CA LYS A 107 12.17 5.57 -2.26
C LYS A 107 11.91 6.99 -2.80
N LYS A 108 12.81 7.93 -2.49
CA LYS A 108 12.83 9.27 -3.10
C LYS A 108 12.86 9.25 -4.64
N SER A 109 13.32 8.16 -5.24
CA SER A 109 13.33 7.94 -6.69
C SER A 109 11.98 7.50 -7.28
N GLY A 110 10.91 7.39 -6.48
CA GLY A 110 9.61 6.87 -6.90
C GLY A 110 9.53 5.34 -7.01
N LEU A 111 10.66 4.62 -6.97
CA LEU A 111 10.65 3.15 -7.02
C LEU A 111 10.38 2.54 -5.64
N THR A 112 9.81 1.34 -5.62
CA THR A 112 9.62 0.58 -4.37
C THR A 112 10.94 0.27 -3.67
N LYS A 113 10.88 0.25 -2.34
CA LYS A 113 11.98 -0.16 -1.47
C LYS A 113 11.81 -1.65 -1.13
N ARG A 114 12.91 -2.40 -1.17
CA ARG A 114 12.89 -3.83 -0.80
C ARG A 114 12.61 -3.98 0.69
N GLY A 115 11.76 -4.93 1.07
CA GLY A 115 11.36 -5.22 2.45
C GLY A 115 12.52 -5.25 3.45
N PRO A 116 13.57 -6.07 3.23
CA PRO A 116 14.73 -6.15 4.13
C PRO A 116 15.52 -4.84 4.30
N LYS A 117 15.31 -3.86 3.41
CA LYS A 117 15.99 -2.56 3.46
C LYS A 117 15.11 -1.48 4.08
N THR A 118 13.86 -1.78 4.40
CA THR A 118 12.93 -0.84 5.03
C THR A 118 13.17 -0.74 6.52
N LEU A 119 12.79 0.38 7.12
CA LEU A 119 12.92 0.65 8.53
C LEU A 119 11.72 1.49 8.97
N TRP A 120 11.13 1.14 10.11
CA TRP A 120 10.03 1.89 10.70
C TRP A 120 10.41 3.35 10.95
N GLY A 121 9.42 4.24 10.86
CA GLY A 121 9.59 5.68 11.11
C GLY A 121 10.35 6.45 10.03
N THR A 122 10.95 5.79 9.04
CA THR A 122 11.64 6.46 7.93
C THR A 122 10.65 7.07 6.94
N ARG A 123 11.06 8.17 6.28
CA ARG A 123 10.22 8.83 5.25
C ARG A 123 9.77 7.87 4.15
N SER A 124 10.57 6.85 3.83
CA SER A 124 10.22 5.85 2.80
C SER A 124 9.09 4.92 3.19
N THR A 125 8.76 4.77 4.48
CA THR A 125 7.73 3.84 4.99
C THR A 125 6.51 4.56 5.56
N LYS A 126 6.47 5.90 5.44
CA LYS A 126 5.37 6.73 5.92
C LYS A 126 4.44 7.11 4.77
N PHE A 127 3.15 6.86 4.96
CA PHE A 127 2.09 7.14 4.00
C PHE A 127 0.99 7.96 4.65
N LEU A 128 0.41 8.88 3.88
CA LEU A 128 -0.79 9.61 4.22
C LEU A 128 -1.95 9.02 3.39
N PRO A 129 -2.89 8.29 4.00
CA PRO A 129 -4.08 7.85 3.32
C PRO A 129 -4.99 9.05 3.02
N ARG A 130 -5.13 9.41 1.75
CA ARG A 130 -6.00 10.50 1.30
C ARG A 130 -7.30 9.88 0.78
N ARG A 131 -8.38 10.02 1.53
CA ARG A 131 -9.71 9.53 1.13
C ARG A 131 -10.17 10.33 -0.09
N TRP A 132 -10.76 9.64 -1.07
CA TRP A 132 -11.50 10.32 -2.13
C TRP A 132 -12.70 11.03 -1.51
N GLN A 133 -12.63 12.36 -1.39
CA GLN A 133 -13.78 13.19 -1.07
C GLN A 133 -14.37 13.65 -2.40
N LEU A 134 -15.68 13.42 -2.57
CA LEU A 134 -16.44 14.12 -3.59
C LEU A 134 -16.39 15.61 -3.21
N GLU A 135 -15.94 16.46 -4.14
CA GLU A 135 -16.41 17.85 -4.16
C GLU A 135 -17.91 17.87 -4.45
#